data_AF-A0A5K0X4P7-F1
#
_entry.id   AF-A0A5K0X4P7-F1
#
_cell.length_a   1.000
_cell.length_b   1.000
_cell.length_c   1.000
_cell.angle_alpha   90.00
_cell.angle_beta   90.00
_cell.angle_gamma   90.00
#
_symmetry.space_group_name_H-M   'P 1'
#
loop_
_entity.id
_entity.type
_entity.pdbx_description
1 polymer ?
#
loop_
_entity_poly.entity_id
_entity_poly.type
_entity_poly.pdbx_seq_one_letter_code
_entity_poly.pdbx_strand_id
1 'polypeptide(L)'
;INGKQEVMIGYSDSGKDAGRLSAAWQLYKAQEELVKVAKQYGVKLTMFHGRGGTVGRGGGPTHLAILSQPPDTIHGSLRVTVQGEVIEQSFGEEHLCFRTLQRFTAATLEHGMHPPVPPRPEWRALMDEMAVVATKEYRSVVFQERTWDFFALESAPPS
;
A
#
# COMPACT_ATOMS: atom_id res chain seq x y z
N ILE A 1 11.43 12.81 15.96
CA ILE A 1 12.24 13.75 16.79
C ILE A 1 13.55 14.03 16.04
N ASN A 2 14.06 15.26 16.02
CA ASN A 2 15.13 15.77 15.13
C ASN A 2 14.74 15.87 13.64
N GLY A 3 13.59 16.49 13.34
CA GLY A 3 13.17 16.75 11.95
C GLY A 3 12.87 15.49 11.14
N LYS A 4 12.66 14.34 11.80
CA LYS A 4 12.29 13.06 11.18
C LYS A 4 11.01 12.54 11.80
N GLN A 5 10.13 12.02 10.94
CA GLN A 5 8.88 11.37 11.32
C GLN A 5 8.68 10.11 10.48
N GLU A 6 8.16 9.06 11.10
CA GLU A 6 7.69 7.87 10.41
C GLU A 6 6.18 7.74 10.56
N VAL A 7 5.51 7.34 9.48
CA VAL A 7 4.07 7.04 9.49
C VAL A 7 3.87 5.66 8.87
N MET A 8 3.19 4.76 9.60
CA MET A 8 2.86 3.42 9.11
C MET A 8 1.55 3.42 8.33
N ILE A 9 1.53 2.72 7.20
CA ILE A 9 0.37 2.59 6.31
C ILE A 9 -0.16 1.15 6.36
N GLY A 10 -1.41 0.99 6.81
CA GLY A 10 -2.07 -0.31 7.00
C GLY A 10 -3.02 -0.70 5.87
N TYR A 11 -2.52 -1.32 4.80
CA TYR A 11 -3.34 -1.71 3.63
C TYR A 11 -4.44 -2.72 3.97
N SER A 12 -4.08 -3.81 4.67
CA SER A 12 -5.02 -4.89 5.00
C SER A 12 -6.16 -4.38 5.88
N ASP A 13 -5.82 -3.58 6.89
CA ASP A 13 -6.80 -3.09 7.86
C ASP A 13 -7.73 -2.05 7.23
N SER A 14 -7.21 -1.12 6.43
CA SER A 14 -8.06 -0.22 5.63
C SER A 14 -8.95 -0.99 4.65
N GLY A 15 -8.44 -2.07 4.04
CA GLY A 15 -9.21 -2.90 3.12
C GLY A 15 -10.36 -3.67 3.77
N LYS A 16 -10.21 -4.09 5.04
CA LYS A 16 -11.29 -4.75 5.81
C LYS A 16 -12.43 -3.81 6.19
N ASP A 17 -12.17 -2.51 6.26
CA ASP A 17 -13.19 -1.52 6.63
C ASP A 17 -13.99 -1.01 5.42
N ALA A 18 -13.30 -0.72 4.32
CA ALA A 18 -13.89 0.01 3.18
C ALA A 18 -13.76 -0.70 1.82
N GLY A 19 -13.22 -1.91 1.79
CA GLY A 19 -12.89 -2.61 0.55
C GLY A 19 -11.57 -2.13 -0.05
N ARG A 20 -10.95 -2.99 -0.88
CA ARG A 20 -9.57 -2.80 -1.34
C ARG A 20 -9.37 -1.59 -2.26
N LEU A 21 -10.34 -1.30 -3.13
CA LEU A 21 -10.24 -0.15 -4.06
C LEU A 21 -10.23 1.17 -3.31
N SER A 22 -11.23 1.37 -2.45
CA SER A 22 -11.40 2.58 -1.65
C SER A 22 -10.22 2.78 -0.70
N ALA A 23 -9.75 1.70 -0.06
CA ALA A 23 -8.56 1.73 0.78
C ALA A 23 -7.32 2.18 -0.03
N ALA A 24 -7.07 1.58 -1.20
CA ALA A 24 -5.91 1.94 -2.02
C ALA A 24 -5.95 3.42 -2.46
N TRP A 25 -7.12 3.90 -2.87
CA TRP A 25 -7.29 5.29 -3.30
C TRP A 25 -7.11 6.29 -2.15
N GLN A 26 -7.70 6.00 -0.98
CA GLN A 26 -7.54 6.87 0.18
C GLN A 26 -6.11 6.85 0.71
N LEU A 27 -5.42 5.72 0.68
CA LEU A 27 -4.01 5.63 1.04
C LEU A 27 -3.11 6.39 0.06
N TYR A 28 -3.45 6.44 -1.23
CA TYR A 28 -2.75 7.29 -2.20
C TYR A 28 -2.87 8.77 -1.81
N LYS A 29 -4.11 9.26 -1.62
CA LYS A 29 -4.37 10.65 -1.24
C LYS A 29 -3.75 11.03 0.11
N ALA A 30 -3.86 10.16 1.12
CA ALA A 30 -3.29 10.39 2.45
C ALA A 30 -1.77 10.58 2.39
N GLN A 31 -1.07 9.79 1.57
CA GLN A 31 0.36 9.95 1.37
C GLN A 31 0.72 11.28 0.70
N GLU A 32 -0.04 11.73 -0.31
CA GLU A 32 0.17 13.05 -0.92
C GLU A 32 0.03 14.19 0.11
N GLU A 33 -0.99 14.14 0.95
CA GLU A 33 -1.22 15.17 1.97
C GLU A 33 -0.14 15.13 3.08
N LEU A 34 0.26 13.94 3.53
CA LEU A 34 1.34 13.79 4.50
C LEU A 34 2.67 14.35 3.99
N VAL A 35 2.98 14.15 2.70
CA VAL A 35 4.16 14.73 2.06
C VAL A 35 4.08 16.26 2.06
N LYS A 36 2.93 16.84 1.70
CA LYS A 36 2.74 18.30 1.70
C LYS A 36 2.96 18.88 3.09
N VAL A 37 2.36 18.27 4.13
CA VAL A 37 2.53 18.68 5.53
C VAL A 37 3.99 18.54 5.96
N ALA A 38 4.62 17.40 5.68
CA ALA A 38 6.03 17.19 6.05
C ALA A 38 6.96 18.23 5.42
N LYS A 39 6.76 18.58 4.15
CA LYS A 39 7.49 19.65 3.46
C LYS A 39 7.25 21.02 4.11
N GLN A 40 6.01 21.35 4.44
CA GLN A 40 5.66 22.61 5.10
C GLN A 40 6.41 22.82 6.42
N TYR A 41 6.65 21.75 7.18
CA TYR A 41 7.34 21.80 8.48
C TYR A 41 8.82 21.41 8.41
N GLY A 42 9.39 21.18 7.22
CA GLY A 42 10.79 20.77 7.08
C GLY A 42 11.11 19.41 7.71
N VAL A 43 10.14 18.49 7.75
CA VAL A 43 10.28 17.16 8.34
C VAL A 43 10.59 16.14 7.24
N LYS A 44 11.66 15.36 7.42
CA LYS A 44 11.89 14.15 6.61
C LYS A 44 10.91 13.07 7.04
N LEU A 45 9.93 12.81 6.18
CA LEU A 45 8.95 11.76 6.34
C LEU A 45 9.47 10.44 5.77
N THR A 46 9.27 9.34 6.51
CA THR A 46 9.43 7.97 6.01
C THR A 46 8.07 7.28 6.08
N MET A 47 7.62 6.71 4.97
CA MET A 47 6.45 5.84 4.94
C MET A 47 6.87 4.41 5.31
N PHE A 48 6.20 3.83 6.31
CA PHE A 48 6.35 2.42 6.65
C PHE A 48 5.18 1.62 6.09
N HIS A 49 5.42 0.90 4.99
CA HIS A 49 4.41 0.10 4.31
C HIS A 49 4.16 -1.22 5.07
N GLY A 50 2.99 -1.34 5.69
CA GLY A 50 2.56 -2.52 6.43
C GLY A 50 2.12 -3.70 5.54
N ARG A 51 1.61 -4.75 6.19
CA ARG A 51 1.12 -5.97 5.53
C ARG A 51 -0.06 -5.71 4.58
N GLY A 52 -0.15 -6.52 3.53
CA GLY A 52 -1.30 -6.56 2.61
C GLY A 52 -1.23 -5.57 1.44
N GLY A 53 -0.23 -4.67 1.41
CA GLY A 53 0.01 -3.79 0.27
C GLY A 53 0.64 -4.52 -0.91
N THR A 54 0.54 -3.92 -2.09
CA THR A 54 1.22 -4.40 -3.32
C THR A 54 2.74 -4.47 -3.16
N VAL A 55 3.31 -3.61 -2.31
CA VAL A 55 4.75 -3.55 -2.03
C VAL A 55 5.25 -4.75 -1.19
N GLY A 56 4.44 -5.26 -0.26
CA GLY A 56 4.85 -6.30 0.71
C GLY A 56 4.46 -7.73 0.35
N ARG A 57 3.58 -7.94 -0.64
CA ARG A 57 3.01 -9.26 -0.97
C ARG A 57 3.65 -9.99 -2.14
N GLY A 58 4.51 -9.35 -2.93
CA GLY A 58 5.04 -9.95 -4.17
C GLY A 58 3.96 -10.32 -5.21
N GLY A 59 2.68 -9.99 -4.98
CA GLY A 59 1.55 -10.33 -5.86
C GLY A 59 1.45 -9.49 -7.14
N GLY A 60 2.29 -8.47 -7.27
CA GLY A 60 2.64 -7.79 -8.51
C GLY A 60 4.14 -7.47 -8.47
N PRO A 61 4.75 -6.99 -9.56
CA PRO A 61 6.18 -6.69 -9.55
C PRO A 61 6.48 -5.62 -8.49
N THR A 62 7.10 -6.00 -7.37
CA THR A 62 7.41 -5.10 -6.24
C THR A 62 8.10 -3.83 -6.69
N HIS A 63 8.95 -3.94 -7.71
CA HIS A 63 9.59 -2.82 -8.38
C HIS A 63 8.59 -1.78 -8.90
N LEU A 64 7.59 -2.19 -9.69
CA LEU A 64 6.54 -1.29 -10.20
C LEU A 64 5.64 -0.74 -9.08
N ALA A 65 5.40 -1.52 -8.02
CA ALA A 65 4.61 -1.06 -6.88
C ALA A 65 5.29 0.06 -6.09
N ILE A 66 6.63 0.08 -6.06
CA ILE A 66 7.43 1.16 -5.47
C ILE A 66 7.40 2.37 -6.43
N LEU A 67 7.62 2.17 -7.73
CA LEU A 67 7.59 3.24 -8.72
C LEU A 67 6.22 3.94 -8.85
N SER A 68 5.14 3.26 -8.49
CA SER A 68 3.78 3.83 -8.53
C SER A 68 3.36 4.58 -7.27
N GLN A 69 4.21 4.64 -6.23
CA GLN A 69 3.90 5.46 -5.05
C GLN A 69 3.77 6.94 -5.45
N PRO A 70 2.94 7.74 -4.75
CA PRO A 70 2.84 9.16 -5.05
C PRO A 70 4.20 9.87 -5.04
N PRO A 71 4.41 10.93 -5.83
CA PRO A 71 5.66 11.68 -5.86
C PRO A 71 6.13 12.08 -4.45
N ASP A 72 7.44 12.06 -4.22
CA ASP A 72 8.12 12.48 -2.98
C ASP A 72 7.80 11.67 -1.70
N THR A 73 7.05 10.56 -1.80
CA THR A 73 6.72 9.72 -0.64
C THR A 73 7.86 8.81 -0.18
N ILE A 74 8.81 8.49 -1.06
CA ILE A 74 9.96 7.62 -0.74
C ILE A 74 11.19 8.46 -0.39
N HIS A 75 11.55 9.44 -1.22
CA HIS A 75 12.63 10.41 -0.99
C HIS A 75 13.91 9.81 -0.34
N GLY A 76 14.37 8.68 -0.92
CA GLY A 76 15.56 7.94 -0.48
C GLY A 76 15.42 7.12 0.80
N SER A 77 14.19 6.89 1.28
CA SER A 77 13.90 6.15 2.52
C SER A 77 12.69 5.22 2.32
N LEU A 78 12.95 3.94 2.13
CA LEU A 78 11.91 2.92 1.99
C LEU A 78 11.89 2.01 3.21
N ARG A 79 10.72 1.83 3.83
CA ARG A 79 10.50 0.85 4.89
C ARG A 79 9.27 0.01 4.57
N VAL A 80 9.43 -1.31 4.46
CA VAL A 80 8.39 -2.24 4.00
C VAL A 80 8.36 -3.46 4.90
N THR A 81 7.17 -3.97 5.21
CA THR A 81 7.00 -5.29 5.82
C THR A 81 7.13 -6.40 4.79
N VAL A 82 8.12 -7.28 4.96
CA VAL A 82 8.16 -8.58 4.29
C VAL A 82 7.26 -9.54 5.06
N GLN A 83 6.26 -10.13 4.39
CA GLN A 83 5.37 -11.07 5.06
C GLN A 83 6.04 -12.44 5.22
N GLY A 84 5.71 -13.16 6.29
CA GLY A 84 6.29 -14.49 6.55
C GLY A 84 6.02 -15.48 5.42
N GLU A 85 4.85 -15.40 4.78
CA GLU A 85 4.48 -16.23 3.64
C GLU A 85 5.34 -16.00 2.37
N VAL A 86 6.09 -14.88 2.28
CA VAL A 86 6.95 -14.56 1.12
C VAL A 86 8.44 -14.55 1.44
N ILE A 87 8.83 -14.80 2.70
CA ILE A 87 10.23 -14.66 3.13
C ILE A 87 11.15 -15.64 2.40
N GLU A 88 10.73 -16.89 2.28
CA GLU A 88 11.48 -17.95 1.60
C GLU A 88 11.68 -17.64 0.11
N GLN A 89 10.61 -17.22 -0.57
CA GLN A 89 10.68 -16.82 -1.98
C GLN A 89 11.58 -15.59 -2.18
N SER A 90 11.64 -14.69 -1.20
CA SER A 90 12.37 -13.43 -1.31
C SER A 90 13.85 -13.57 -0.95
N PHE A 91 14.19 -14.47 -0.02
CA PHE A 91 15.51 -14.53 0.63
C PHE A 91 16.06 -15.95 0.87
N GLY A 92 15.29 -17.01 0.59
CA GLY A 92 15.69 -18.41 0.88
C GLY A 92 16.76 -18.97 -0.06
N GLU A 93 16.92 -18.39 -1.25
CA GLU A 93 17.96 -18.74 -2.22
C GLU A 93 18.81 -17.51 -2.55
N GLU A 94 20.12 -17.71 -2.75
CA GLU A 94 21.11 -16.62 -2.87
C GLU A 94 20.82 -15.69 -4.06
N HIS A 95 20.54 -16.23 -5.24
CA HIS A 95 20.21 -15.41 -6.41
C HIS A 95 18.87 -14.68 -6.25
N LEU A 96 17.87 -15.30 -5.61
CA LEU A 96 16.60 -14.64 -5.29
C LEU A 96 16.78 -13.51 -4.28
N CYS A 97 17.56 -13.74 -3.23
CA CYS A 97 17.93 -12.72 -2.24
C CYS A 97 18.57 -11.50 -2.91
N PHE A 98 19.58 -11.73 -3.76
CA PHE A 98 20.24 -10.66 -4.49
C PHE A 98 19.27 -9.88 -5.38
N ARG A 99 18.42 -10.58 -6.15
CA ARG A 99 17.42 -9.92 -7.01
C ARG A 99 16.39 -9.12 -6.22
N THR A 100 15.99 -9.61 -5.04
CA THR A 100 15.06 -8.90 -4.15
C THR A 100 15.69 -7.58 -3.70
N LEU A 101 16.91 -7.61 -3.15
CA LEU A 101 17.63 -6.42 -2.70
C LEU A 101 17.91 -5.44 -3.84
N GLN A 102 18.29 -5.96 -5.01
CA GLN A 102 18.51 -5.16 -6.22
C GLN A 102 17.24 -4.40 -6.63
N ARG A 103 16.08 -5.07 -6.67
CA ARG A 103 14.81 -4.45 -7.06
C ARG A 103 14.38 -3.35 -6.10
N PHE A 104 14.51 -3.57 -4.80
CA PHE A 104 14.20 -2.56 -3.78
C PHE A 104 15.12 -1.35 -3.92
N THR A 105 16.42 -1.57 -4.06
CA THR A 105 17.41 -0.50 -4.21
C THR A 105 17.16 0.31 -5.47
N ALA A 106 17.02 -0.36 -6.62
CA ALA A 106 16.79 0.30 -7.90
C ALA A 106 15.49 1.11 -7.91
N ALA A 107 14.37 0.52 -7.47
CA ALA A 107 13.09 1.22 -7.46
C ALA A 107 13.06 2.43 -6.52
N THR A 108 13.71 2.32 -5.34
CA THR A 108 13.80 3.41 -4.37
C THR A 108 14.57 4.59 -4.93
N LEU A 109 15.68 4.31 -5.61
CA LEU A 109 16.52 5.32 -6.24
C LEU A 109 15.81 5.96 -7.45
N GLU A 110 15.24 5.13 -8.33
CA GLU A 110 14.55 5.58 -9.53
C GLU A 110 13.32 6.44 -9.18
N HIS A 111 12.48 6.03 -8.23
CA HIS A 111 11.32 6.83 -7.82
C HIS A 111 11.70 8.23 -7.34
N GLY A 112 12.82 8.36 -6.62
CA GLY A 112 13.32 9.64 -6.13
C GLY A 112 13.87 10.56 -7.21
N MET A 113 14.32 10.02 -8.36
CA MET A 113 14.89 10.80 -9.47
C MET A 113 13.91 10.96 -10.64
N HIS A 114 12.97 10.03 -10.79
CA HIS A 114 11.98 9.95 -11.86
C HIS A 114 10.61 9.65 -11.24
N PRO A 115 9.98 10.63 -10.56
CA PRO A 115 8.69 10.42 -9.93
C PRO A 115 7.60 10.15 -10.98
N PRO A 116 6.55 9.38 -10.63
CA PRO A 116 5.47 9.12 -11.57
C PRO A 116 4.66 10.37 -11.88
N VAL A 117 4.01 10.38 -13.04
CA VAL A 117 3.13 11.47 -13.47
C VAL A 117 1.93 11.55 -12.51
N PRO A 118 1.63 12.73 -11.94
CA PRO A 118 0.44 12.92 -11.12
C PRO A 118 -0.84 12.58 -11.90
N PRO A 119 -1.85 11.96 -11.26
CA PRO A 119 -3.09 11.60 -11.94
C PRO A 119 -3.85 12.85 -12.37
N ARG A 120 -4.42 12.78 -13.59
CA ARG A 120 -5.20 13.88 -14.17
C ARG A 120 -6.47 14.16 -13.35
N PRO A 121 -7.00 15.40 -13.35
CA PRO A 121 -8.19 15.76 -12.59
C PRO A 121 -9.39 14.83 -12.84
N GLU A 122 -9.63 14.45 -14.10
CA GLU A 122 -10.71 13.55 -14.49
C GLU A 122 -10.54 12.13 -13.92
N TRP A 123 -9.30 11.65 -13.78
CA TRP A 123 -9.01 10.35 -13.16
C TRP A 123 -9.21 10.41 -11.65
N ARG A 124 -8.86 11.52 -11.01
CA ARG A 124 -9.12 11.72 -9.56
C ARG A 124 -10.61 11.72 -9.27
N ALA A 125 -11.39 12.48 -10.06
CA ALA A 125 -12.85 12.54 -9.93
C ALA A 125 -13.48 11.14 -10.11
N LEU A 126 -13.08 10.40 -11.14
CA LEU A 126 -13.55 9.04 -11.35
C LEU A 126 -13.18 8.11 -10.19
N MET A 127 -11.95 8.19 -9.68
CA MET A 127 -11.52 7.38 -8.53
C MET A 127 -12.28 7.73 -7.24
N ASP A 128 -12.64 9.00 -7.03
CA ASP A 128 -13.49 9.43 -5.93
C ASP A 128 -14.90 8.83 -6.03
N GLU A 129 -15.51 8.84 -7.22
CA GLU A 129 -16.82 8.21 -7.47
C GLU A 129 -16.77 6.69 -7.28
N MET A 130 -15.78 6.03 -7.88
CA MET A 130 -15.60 4.57 -7.77
C MET A 130 -15.37 4.14 -6.32
N ALA A 131 -14.63 4.91 -5.53
CA ALA A 131 -14.41 4.61 -4.11
C ALA A 131 -15.71 4.65 -3.29
N VAL A 132 -16.62 5.57 -3.58
CA VAL A 132 -17.93 5.64 -2.91
C VAL A 132 -18.76 4.39 -3.23
N VAL A 133 -18.87 4.05 -4.52
CA VAL A 133 -19.65 2.88 -4.97
C VAL A 133 -19.06 1.58 -4.42
N ALA A 134 -17.74 1.39 -4.53
CA ALA A 134 -17.06 0.19 -4.06
C ALA A 134 -17.16 0.02 -2.53
N THR A 135 -17.07 1.11 -1.76
CA THR A 135 -17.25 1.05 -0.30
C THR A 135 -18.67 0.64 0.06
N LYS A 136 -19.67 1.21 -0.62
CA LYS A 136 -21.08 0.88 -0.38
C LYS A 136 -21.35 -0.59 -0.61
N GLU A 137 -20.92 -1.11 -1.77
CA GLU A 137 -21.11 -2.51 -2.14
C GLU A 137 -20.35 -3.48 -1.21
N TYR A 138 -19.09 -3.15 -0.87
CA TYR A 138 -18.33 -3.95 0.08
C TYR A 138 -19.04 -4.03 1.42
N ARG A 139 -19.53 -2.90 1.95
CA ARG A 139 -20.17 -2.84 3.25
C ARG A 139 -21.57 -3.46 3.27
N SER A 140 -22.33 -3.40 2.18
CA SER A 140 -23.62 -4.08 2.11
C SER A 140 -23.43 -5.59 2.24
N VAL A 141 -22.50 -6.16 1.48
CA VAL A 141 -22.20 -7.60 1.54
C VAL A 141 -21.57 -7.98 2.86
N VAL A 142 -20.51 -7.28 3.31
CA VAL A 142 -19.74 -7.72 4.48
C VAL A 142 -20.40 -7.38 5.80
N PHE A 143 -21.11 -6.26 5.96
CA PHE A 143 -21.63 -5.83 7.26
C PHE A 143 -23.15 -5.82 7.37
N GLN A 144 -23.90 -5.82 6.26
CA GLN A 144 -25.35 -5.66 6.29
C GLN A 144 -26.11 -6.96 5.95
N GLU A 145 -25.56 -7.78 5.06
CA GLU A 145 -26.09 -9.13 4.81
C GLU A 145 -25.70 -10.10 5.94
N ARG A 146 -26.48 -11.17 6.14
CA ARG A 146 -26.13 -12.30 7.05
C ARG A 146 -24.96 -13.15 6.53
N THR A 147 -24.04 -12.54 5.80
CA THR A 147 -22.81 -13.14 5.31
C THR A 147 -21.89 -13.58 6.43
N TRP A 148 -21.87 -12.89 7.58
CA TRP A 148 -21.13 -13.35 8.75
C TRP A 148 -21.61 -14.71 9.24
N ASP A 149 -22.93 -14.92 9.28
CA ASP A 149 -23.50 -16.22 9.68
C ASP A 149 -23.10 -17.31 8.69
N PHE A 150 -23.20 -17.04 7.39
CA PHE A 150 -22.78 -17.96 6.32
C PHE A 150 -21.27 -18.28 6.38
N PHE A 151 -20.42 -17.27 6.52
CA PHE A 151 -18.96 -17.43 6.55
C PHE A 151 -18.50 -18.17 7.82
N ALA A 152 -19.11 -17.89 8.97
CA ALA A 152 -18.81 -18.56 10.23
C ALA A 152 -19.29 -20.03 10.25
N LEU A 153 -20.40 -20.34 9.57
CA LEU A 153 -20.98 -21.69 9.53
C LEU A 153 -20.33 -22.61 8.49
N GLU A 154 -19.98 -22.11 7.30
CA GLU A 154 -19.50 -22.96 6.19
C GLU A 154 -17.98 -22.92 5.95
N SER A 155 -17.25 -21.94 6.50
CA SER A 155 -15.81 -21.76 6.21
C SER A 155 -14.87 -22.22 7.33
N ALA A 156 -15.40 -22.77 8.43
CA ALA A 156 -14.57 -23.42 9.44
C ALA A 156 -13.98 -24.71 8.83
N PRO A 157 -12.65 -24.91 8.84
CA PRO A 157 -12.10 -26.16 8.36
C PRO A 157 -12.68 -27.33 9.18
N PRO A 158 -13.13 -28.43 8.55
CA PRO A 158 -13.56 -29.58 9.30
C PRO A 158 -12.38 -30.07 10.17
N SER A 159 -12.66 -30.25 11.46
CA SER A 159 -11.74 -30.78 12.46
C SER A 159 -11.22 -32.17 12.09
#